data_AF-A0A9P0KDT9-F1
#
_entry.id   AF-A0A9P0KDT9-F1
#
_cell.length_a   1.000
_cell.length_b   1.000
_cell.length_c   1.000
_cell.angle_alpha   90.00
_cell.angle_beta   90.00
_cell.angle_gamma   90.00
#
_symmetry.space_group_name_H-M   'P 1'
#
loop_
_entity.id
_entity.type
_entity.pdbx_description
1 polymer ?
#
loop_
_entity_poly.entity_id
_entity_poly.type
_entity_poly.pdbx_seq_one_letter_code
_entity_poly.pdbx_strand_id
1 'polypeptide(L)'
;MKQNIGRGEFSQFPDLSQTSCQEDDVSTDVQHLNALYSDFESRFEDILTMVTPPWIINPYGDVEDMNVIIQEELTELSTNEELKVQFRKGYQQFWLQNNIPVTYPVLWNIAKKFLSSFPSSYLVERGFIKKQTGHH
;
A
#
# COMPACT_ATOMS: atom_id res chain seq x y z
N MET A 1 12.92 -8.99 14.76
CA MET A 1 13.29 -7.58 15.03
C MET A 1 12.97 -7.17 16.46
N LYS A 2 11.70 -6.95 16.87
CA LYS A 2 11.35 -6.61 18.27
C LYS A 2 11.81 -7.65 19.32
N GLN A 3 11.65 -8.94 19.02
CA GLN A 3 12.12 -10.03 19.89
C GLN A 3 13.65 -10.11 20.00
N ASN A 4 14.37 -9.63 18.99
CA ASN A 4 15.83 -9.66 18.96
C ASN A 4 16.38 -8.52 19.85
N ILE A 5 15.81 -7.32 19.72
CA ILE A 5 16.16 -6.16 20.57
C ILE A 5 15.90 -6.48 22.05
N GLY A 6 14.74 -7.04 22.40
CA GLY A 6 14.43 -7.43 23.78
C GLY A 6 15.32 -8.56 24.34
N ARG A 7 16.13 -9.21 23.50
CA ARG A 7 17.14 -10.20 23.89
C ARG A 7 18.57 -9.65 23.86
N GLY A 8 18.75 -8.36 23.56
CA GLY A 8 20.07 -7.73 23.38
C GLY A 8 20.76 -8.10 22.06
N GLU A 9 20.03 -8.66 21.09
CA GLU A 9 20.57 -9.03 19.78
C GLU A 9 20.44 -7.86 18.78
N PHE A 10 21.51 -7.07 18.67
CA PHE A 10 21.56 -5.85 17.83
C PHE A 10 22.22 -6.06 16.46
N SER A 11 22.28 -7.28 15.94
CA SER A 11 22.95 -7.57 14.64
C SER A 11 22.38 -6.80 13.44
N GLN A 12 21.15 -6.29 13.57
CA GLN A 12 20.46 -5.45 12.57
C GLN A 12 20.80 -3.95 12.72
N PHE A 13 21.46 -3.56 13.81
CA PHE A 13 21.78 -2.18 14.18
C PHE A 13 23.25 -2.07 14.61
N PRO A 14 24.18 -1.88 13.65
CA PRO A 14 25.61 -1.86 13.91
C PRO A 14 26.02 -0.84 15.00
N ASP A 15 25.34 0.30 15.07
CA ASP A 15 25.63 1.35 16.05
C ASP A 15 25.18 0.99 17.48
N LEU A 16 24.09 0.24 17.62
CA LEU A 16 23.61 -0.27 18.92
C LEU A 16 24.46 -1.42 19.44
N SER A 17 25.12 -2.16 18.55
CA SER A 17 26.02 -3.26 18.94
C SER A 17 27.33 -2.78 19.59
N GLN A 18 27.69 -1.50 19.43
CA GLN A 18 28.93 -0.91 19.95
C GLN A 18 28.72 -0.06 21.22
N THR A 19 27.49 0.13 21.66
CA THR A 19 27.13 0.90 22.86
C THR A 19 26.75 -0.04 24.00
N SER A 20 27.21 0.23 25.21
CA SER A 20 26.80 -0.54 26.40
C SER A 20 25.38 -0.12 26.80
N CYS A 21 24.38 -0.62 26.09
CA CYS A 21 22.97 -0.32 26.38
C CYS A 21 22.57 -0.95 27.72
N GLN A 22 22.05 -0.15 28.65
CA GLN A 22 21.45 -0.70 29.87
C GLN A 22 20.11 -1.39 29.53
N GLU A 23 19.74 -2.44 30.26
CA GLU A 23 18.48 -3.18 29.99
C GLU A 23 17.24 -2.26 30.03
N ASP A 24 17.29 -1.19 30.84
CA ASP A 24 16.23 -0.18 30.92
C ASP A 24 16.09 0.67 29.65
N ASP A 25 17.20 0.97 28.96
CA ASP A 25 17.20 1.69 27.68
C ASP A 25 16.59 0.81 26.57
N VAL A 26 16.95 -0.47 26.57
CA VAL A 26 16.43 -1.46 25.60
C VAL A 26 14.92 -1.67 25.78
N SER A 27 14.45 -1.74 27.03
CA SER A 27 13.02 -1.83 27.35
C SER A 27 12.25 -0.62 26.84
N THR A 28 12.80 0.58 27.02
CA THR A 28 12.23 1.84 26.55
C THR A 28 12.12 1.88 25.03
N ASP A 29 13.17 1.46 24.31
CA ASP A 29 13.15 1.36 22.84
C ASP A 29 12.10 0.36 22.33
N VAL A 30 11.98 -0.79 22.99
CA VAL A 30 10.95 -1.79 22.64
C VAL A 30 9.54 -1.22 22.85
N GLN A 31 9.32 -0.47 23.93
CA GLN A 31 8.04 0.21 24.17
C GLN A 31 7.74 1.24 23.09
N HIS A 32 8.72 2.07 22.70
CA HIS A 32 8.55 3.04 21.62
C HIS A 32 8.25 2.38 20.27
N LEU A 33 8.93 1.28 19.93
CA LEU A 33 8.64 0.51 18.71
C LEU A 33 7.25 -0.15 18.75
N ASN A 34 6.76 -0.52 19.93
CA ASN A 34 5.40 -1.02 20.09
C ASN A 34 4.36 0.07 19.90
N ALA A 35 4.54 1.23 20.53
CA ALA A 35 3.68 2.39 20.35
C ALA A 35 3.66 2.86 18.89
N LEU A 36 4.82 2.86 18.23
CA LEU A 36 4.93 3.20 16.83
C LEU A 36 4.18 2.21 15.94
N TYR A 37 4.35 0.92 16.18
CA TYR A 37 3.65 -0.12 15.41
C TYR A 37 2.13 0.01 15.52
N SER A 38 1.62 0.19 16.74
CA SER A 38 0.19 0.38 16.98
C SER A 38 -0.35 1.65 16.30
N ASP A 39 0.42 2.75 16.32
CA ASP A 39 0.08 3.99 15.62
C ASP A 39 0.06 3.79 14.09
N PHE A 40 0.96 2.96 13.54
CA PHE A 40 0.94 2.60 12.12
C PHE A 40 -0.26 1.73 11.75
N GLU A 41 -0.56 0.70 12.55
CA GLU A 41 -1.74 -0.15 12.33
C GLU A 41 -3.03 0.68 12.33
N SER A 42 -3.17 1.60 13.28
CA SER A 42 -4.36 2.46 13.36
C SER A 42 -4.42 3.48 12.22
N ARG A 43 -3.30 4.10 11.84
CA ARG A 43 -3.29 5.12 10.77
C ARG A 43 -3.52 4.58 9.38
N PHE A 44 -3.15 3.32 9.14
CA PHE A 44 -3.23 2.67 7.83
C PHE A 44 -4.21 1.49 7.84
N GLU A 45 -5.12 1.44 8.81
CA GLU A 45 -6.16 0.40 8.90
C GLU A 45 -6.98 0.32 7.61
N ASP A 46 -7.27 1.46 6.99
CA ASP A 46 -7.97 1.56 5.71
C ASP A 46 -7.23 0.86 4.57
N ILE A 47 -5.90 0.97 4.51
CA ILE A 47 -5.05 0.27 3.53
C ILE A 47 -4.95 -1.22 3.88
N LEU A 48 -4.78 -1.56 5.16
CA LEU A 48 -4.66 -2.93 5.64
C LEU A 48 -5.94 -3.75 5.42
N THR A 49 -7.10 -3.10 5.51
CA THR A 49 -8.43 -3.70 5.29
C THR A 49 -8.92 -3.56 3.85
N MET A 50 -8.13 -2.91 2.99
CA MET A 50 -8.51 -2.66 1.60
C MET A 50 -8.58 -3.97 0.80
N VAL A 51 -9.75 -4.28 0.25
CA VAL A 51 -9.94 -5.42 -0.65
C VAL A 51 -9.82 -4.92 -2.09
N THR A 52 -8.84 -5.44 -2.82
CA THR A 52 -8.68 -5.16 -4.25
C THR A 52 -9.81 -5.81 -5.05
N PRO A 53 -10.63 -5.04 -5.78
CA PRO A 53 -11.64 -5.61 -6.68
C PRO A 53 -11.00 -6.55 -7.72
N PRO A 54 -11.54 -7.76 -7.94
CA PRO A 54 -10.95 -8.75 -8.86
C PRO A 54 -10.74 -8.22 -10.28
N TRP A 55 -11.63 -7.34 -10.74
CA TRP A 55 -11.57 -6.75 -12.08
C TRP A 55 -10.35 -5.84 -12.31
N ILE A 56 -9.71 -5.34 -11.25
CA ILE A 56 -8.46 -4.58 -11.38
C ILE A 56 -7.33 -5.49 -11.87
N ILE A 57 -7.33 -6.75 -11.43
CA ILE A 57 -6.33 -7.74 -11.85
C ILE A 57 -6.73 -8.35 -13.19
N ASN A 58 -8.02 -8.67 -13.37
CA ASN A 58 -8.56 -9.21 -14.60
C ASN A 58 -9.90 -8.54 -14.96
N PRO A 59 -9.90 -7.49 -15.81
CA PRO A 59 -11.12 -6.78 -16.19
C PRO A 59 -12.04 -7.61 -17.09
N TYR A 60 -11.60 -8.78 -17.56
CA TYR A 60 -12.37 -9.70 -18.38
C TYR A 60 -12.95 -10.88 -17.57
N GLY A 61 -12.89 -10.80 -16.25
CA GLY A 61 -13.52 -11.75 -15.34
C GLY A 61 -15.03 -11.55 -15.23
N ASP A 62 -15.65 -12.31 -14.34
CA ASP A 62 -17.06 -12.17 -14.02
C ASP A 62 -17.35 -10.83 -13.34
N VAL A 63 -18.52 -10.25 -13.66
CA VAL A 63 -18.96 -8.92 -13.21
C VAL A 63 -20.29 -8.95 -12.45
N GLU A 64 -20.91 -10.11 -12.24
CA GLU A 64 -22.29 -10.25 -11.71
C GLU A 64 -22.55 -9.51 -10.39
N ASP A 65 -21.58 -9.42 -9.48
CA ASP A 65 -21.73 -8.79 -8.16
C ASP A 65 -21.27 -7.32 -8.09
N MET A 66 -21.08 -6.65 -9.22
CA MET A 66 -20.54 -5.28 -9.28
C MET A 66 -21.64 -4.22 -9.39
N ASN A 67 -21.29 -2.97 -9.04
CA ASN A 67 -22.16 -1.82 -9.28
C ASN A 67 -22.47 -1.68 -10.78
N VAL A 68 -23.72 -1.37 -11.13
CA VAL A 68 -24.18 -1.24 -12.53
C VAL A 68 -23.28 -0.35 -13.39
N ILE A 69 -22.81 0.79 -12.86
CA ILE A 69 -21.95 1.73 -13.60
C ILE A 69 -20.58 1.08 -13.91
N ILE A 70 -20.06 0.26 -13.00
CA ILE A 70 -18.81 -0.49 -13.19
C ILE A 70 -19.03 -1.61 -14.22
N GLN A 71 -20.17 -2.31 -14.13
CA GLN A 71 -20.54 -3.37 -15.08
C GLN A 71 -20.66 -2.83 -16.51
N GLU A 72 -21.26 -1.65 -16.70
CA GLU A 72 -21.39 -1.02 -18.02
C GLU A 72 -20.02 -0.77 -18.67
N GLU A 73 -19.10 -0.10 -17.97
CA GLU A 73 -17.75 0.15 -18.50
C GLU A 73 -16.95 -1.14 -18.70
N LEU A 74 -17.06 -2.14 -17.80
CA LEU A 74 -16.40 -3.44 -17.99
C LEU A 74 -16.96 -4.21 -19.17
N THR A 75 -18.27 -4.13 -19.40
CA THR A 75 -18.92 -4.77 -20.55
C THR A 75 -18.43 -4.13 -21.84
N GLU A 76 -18.41 -2.80 -21.93
CA GLU A 76 -17.87 -2.08 -23.09
C GLU A 76 -16.39 -2.43 -23.33
N LEU A 77 -15.57 -2.38 -22.27
CA LEU A 77 -14.16 -2.76 -22.31
C LEU A 77 -13.97 -4.19 -22.82
N SER A 78 -14.83 -5.13 -22.40
CA SER A 78 -14.77 -6.53 -22.82
C SER A 78 -15.03 -6.74 -24.32
N THR A 79 -15.70 -5.79 -24.99
CA THR A 79 -15.93 -5.84 -26.44
C THR A 79 -14.75 -5.30 -27.26
N ASN A 80 -13.79 -4.66 -26.62
CA ASN A 80 -12.64 -4.05 -27.29
C ASN A 80 -11.49 -5.07 -27.44
N GLU A 81 -11.36 -5.64 -28.63
CA GLU A 81 -10.32 -6.62 -28.95
C GLU A 81 -8.88 -6.04 -28.91
N GLU A 82 -8.71 -4.76 -29.22
CA GLU A 82 -7.40 -4.10 -29.14
C GLU A 82 -6.92 -4.05 -27.68
N LEU A 83 -7.82 -3.70 -26.76
CA LEU A 83 -7.53 -3.67 -25.33
C LEU A 83 -7.21 -5.05 -24.76
N LYS A 84 -7.81 -6.13 -25.28
CA LYS A 84 -7.44 -7.51 -24.93
C LYS A 84 -6.01 -7.84 -25.31
N VAL A 85 -5.55 -7.37 -26.47
CA VAL A 85 -4.15 -7.54 -26.89
C VAL A 85 -3.21 -6.74 -25.99
N GLN A 86 -3.55 -5.49 -25.65
CA GLN A 86 -2.73 -4.66 -24.76
C GLN A 86 -2.63 -5.25 -23.34
N PHE A 87 -3.71 -5.87 -22.85
CA PHE A 87 -3.74 -6.51 -21.53
C PHE A 87 -2.68 -7.61 -21.36
N ARG A 88 -2.22 -8.24 -22.45
CA ARG A 88 -1.13 -9.25 -22.42
C ARG A 88 0.18 -8.70 -21.86
N LYS A 89 0.36 -7.38 -21.83
CA LYS A 89 1.53 -6.71 -21.22
C LYS A 89 1.44 -6.61 -19.69
N GLY A 90 0.32 -7.03 -19.09
CA GLY A 90 0.06 -7.01 -17.66
C GLY A 90 -0.92 -5.91 -17.25
N TYR A 91 -1.65 -6.15 -16.16
CA TYR A 91 -2.72 -5.27 -15.69
C TYR A 91 -2.24 -3.86 -15.32
N GLN A 92 -1.04 -3.70 -14.75
CA GLN A 92 -0.52 -2.38 -14.38
C GLN A 92 -0.32 -1.50 -15.62
N GLN A 93 0.34 -2.01 -16.65
CA GLN A 93 0.56 -1.28 -17.89
C GLN A 93 -0.76 -1.05 -18.64
N PHE A 94 -1.68 -2.01 -18.57
CA PHE A 94 -3.01 -1.90 -19.13
C PHE A 94 -3.82 -0.74 -18.53
N TRP A 95 -3.77 -0.52 -17.22
CA TRP A 95 -4.53 0.59 -16.61
C TRP A 95 -3.83 1.95 -16.75
N LEU A 96 -2.50 1.97 -16.79
CA LEU A 96 -1.70 3.21 -16.84
C LEU A 96 -1.59 3.85 -18.24
N GLN A 97 -2.17 3.26 -19.27
CA GLN A 97 -2.18 3.81 -20.62
C GLN A 97 -3.10 5.03 -20.76
N ASN A 98 -2.73 5.96 -21.65
CA ASN A 98 -3.35 7.29 -21.74
C ASN A 98 -4.84 7.30 -22.16
N ASN A 99 -5.32 6.27 -22.84
CA ASN A 99 -6.70 6.18 -23.31
C ASN A 99 -7.68 5.76 -22.20
N ILE A 100 -7.25 4.94 -21.24
CA ILE A 100 -8.13 4.42 -20.17
C ILE A 100 -8.80 5.52 -19.34
N PRO A 101 -8.10 6.56 -18.87
CA PRO A 101 -8.73 7.65 -18.12
C PRO A 101 -9.84 8.41 -18.87
N VAL A 102 -9.80 8.38 -20.20
CA VAL A 102 -10.73 9.11 -21.06
C VAL A 102 -11.90 8.21 -21.48
N THR A 103 -11.61 6.96 -21.85
CA THR A 103 -12.62 6.02 -22.35
C THR A 103 -13.38 5.33 -21.22
N TYR A 104 -12.73 5.02 -20.10
CA TYR A 104 -13.33 4.32 -18.95
C TYR A 104 -13.04 5.08 -17.65
N PRO A 105 -13.59 6.31 -17.50
CA PRO A 105 -13.27 7.19 -16.39
C PRO A 105 -13.70 6.61 -15.03
N VAL A 106 -14.79 5.82 -14.96
CA VAL A 106 -15.25 5.23 -13.69
C VAL A 106 -14.28 4.13 -13.25
N LEU A 107 -13.93 3.20 -14.13
CA LEU A 107 -12.95 2.16 -13.85
C LEU A 107 -11.59 2.77 -13.49
N TRP A 108 -11.12 3.75 -14.26
CA TRP A 108 -9.86 4.44 -13.97
C TRP A 108 -9.86 5.10 -12.59
N ASN A 109 -10.94 5.78 -12.21
CA ASN A 109 -11.03 6.48 -10.92
C ASN A 109 -10.90 5.54 -9.71
N ILE A 110 -11.32 4.28 -9.87
CA ILE A 110 -11.16 3.25 -8.85
C ILE A 110 -9.77 2.63 -8.97
N ALA A 111 -9.39 2.13 -10.16
CA ALA A 111 -8.12 1.45 -10.40
C ALA A 111 -6.91 2.30 -10.01
N LYS A 112 -6.93 3.60 -10.30
CA LYS A 112 -5.83 4.52 -9.95
C LYS A 112 -5.56 4.56 -8.44
N LYS A 113 -6.58 4.36 -7.59
CA LYS A 113 -6.37 4.35 -6.13
C LYS A 113 -5.47 3.19 -5.74
N PHE A 114 -5.73 1.99 -6.28
CA PHE A 114 -4.95 0.77 -6.05
C PHE A 114 -3.57 0.80 -6.71
N LEU A 115 -3.46 1.43 -7.87
CA LEU A 115 -2.19 1.55 -8.61
C LEU A 115 -1.28 2.66 -8.03
N SER A 116 -1.86 3.67 -7.37
CA SER A 116 -1.12 4.77 -6.73
C SER A 116 -0.83 4.55 -5.25
N SER A 117 -1.54 3.63 -4.58
CA SER A 117 -1.38 3.35 -3.15
C SER A 117 -0.08 2.62 -2.77
N PHE A 118 0.71 2.16 -3.75
CA PHE A 118 2.01 1.53 -3.53
C PHE A 118 2.98 2.02 -4.62
N PRO A 119 3.55 3.24 -4.55
CA PRO A 119 4.62 3.52 -3.59
C PRO A 119 4.82 5.00 -3.21
N SER A 120 5.01 5.32 -1.93
CA SER A 120 6.05 6.32 -1.63
C SER A 120 6.58 6.16 -0.21
N SER A 121 7.90 6.02 -0.10
CA SER A 121 8.63 6.35 1.11
C SER A 121 8.25 7.75 1.64
N TYR A 122 7.78 8.66 0.76
CA TYR A 122 7.34 10.00 1.09
C TYR A 122 6.17 10.09 2.08
N LEU A 123 5.11 9.25 1.97
CA LEU A 123 4.02 9.25 2.96
C LEU A 123 4.48 8.66 4.30
N VAL A 124 5.39 7.70 4.26
CA VAL A 124 6.02 7.11 5.44
C VAL A 124 6.90 8.16 6.14
N GLU A 125 7.80 8.83 5.41
CA GLU A 125 8.72 9.87 5.89
C GLU A 125 7.97 11.08 6.48
N ARG A 126 6.92 11.59 5.81
CA ARG A 126 6.09 12.69 6.33
C ARG A 126 5.35 12.31 7.62
N GLY A 127 4.93 11.05 7.76
CA GLY A 127 4.33 10.51 8.98
C GLY A 127 5.30 10.50 10.16
N PHE A 128 6.58 10.20 9.89
CA PHE A 128 7.65 10.20 10.90
C PHE A 128 8.14 11.61 11.29
N ILE A 129 8.23 12.56 10.34
CA ILE A 129 8.74 13.92 10.59
C ILE A 129 7.86 14.73 11.57
N LYS A 130 6.54 14.51 11.58
CA LYS A 130 5.63 15.22 12.50
C LYS A 130 5.81 14.87 13.98
N LYS A 131 6.48 13.75 14.31
CA LYS A 131 6.72 13.37 15.72
C LYS A 131 7.94 14.06 16.36
N GLN A 132 8.90 14.56 15.57
CA GLN A 132 10.08 15.23 16.13
C GLN A 132 9.84 16.70 16.52
N THR A 133 8.78 17.33 16.02
CA THR A 133 8.49 18.75 16.26
C THR A 133 7.56 19.02 17.46
N GLY A 134 7.14 17.97 18.18
CA GLY A 134 6.30 18.06 19.38
C GLY A 134 7.05 17.92 20.71
N HIS A 135 8.38 17.86 20.70
CA HIS A 135 9.23 17.85 21.89
C HIS A 135 10.18 19.04 21.87
N HIS A 136 9.62 20.22 22.13
CA HIS A 136 10.31 21.33 22.79
C HIS A 136 9.37 21.94 23.82
#